data_AF-A0A1Q5XTA4-F1
#
_entry.id   AF-A0A1Q5XTA4-F1
#
_cell.length_a   1.000
_cell.length_b   1.000
_cell.length_c   1.000
_cell.angle_alpha   90.00
_cell.angle_beta   90.00
_cell.angle_gamma   90.00
#
_symmetry.space_group_name_H-M   'P 1'
#
loop_
_entity.id
_entity.type
_entity.pdbx_description
1 polymer ?
#
loop_
_entity_poly.entity_id
_entity_poly.type
_entity_poly.pdbx_seq_one_letter_code
_entity_poly.pdbx_strand_id
1 'polypeptide(L)'
;MSEFSASYHLQTSDQQKAVELIRASNNKGFVFPESNGWVTFIVKGPAFGIRKAIVSLNPGLLVHYSYMEDHGWALSFFEKDTMISTYKCDWTEELIIEKDEFDIVLLKELIIKQGNSIEDLEKALDLAEYVGEEPPAYFIANKLGLSYFEWLSADNIGDGSYYKNLVIVD
;
A
#
# COMPACT_ATOMS: atom_id res chain seq x y z
N MET A 1 10.63 10.78 -16.24
CA MET A 1 9.52 9.80 -16.15
C MET A 1 8.98 9.98 -14.75
N SER A 2 7.68 10.20 -14.64
CA SER A 2 6.99 10.33 -13.33
C SER A 2 6.95 8.97 -12.64
N GLU A 3 7.14 8.96 -11.33
CA GLU A 3 7.07 7.74 -10.52
C GLU A 3 5.63 7.29 -10.24
N PHE A 4 5.40 5.97 -10.32
CA PHE A 4 4.11 5.36 -10.03
C PHE A 4 4.25 4.10 -9.18
N SER A 5 3.49 4.07 -8.10
CA SER A 5 3.36 2.92 -7.23
C SER A 5 1.89 2.62 -6.93
N ALA A 6 1.52 1.34 -7.00
CA ALA A 6 0.24 0.83 -6.54
C ALA A 6 0.37 -0.65 -6.17
N SER A 7 0.16 -0.95 -4.89
CA SER A 7 0.31 -2.30 -4.36
C SER A 7 -0.60 -2.54 -3.15
N TYR A 8 -0.79 -3.82 -2.85
CA TYR A 8 -1.48 -4.29 -1.67
C TYR A 8 -0.49 -4.90 -0.70
N HIS A 9 -0.73 -4.74 0.59
CA HIS A 9 0.07 -5.35 1.66
C HIS A 9 -0.86 -6.07 2.64
N LEU A 10 -0.82 -7.40 2.62
CA LEU A 10 -1.58 -8.23 3.54
C LEU A 10 -0.76 -8.46 4.81
N GLN A 11 -1.33 -8.20 5.98
CA GLN A 11 -0.66 -8.45 7.25
C GLN A 11 -0.64 -9.96 7.53
N THR A 12 0.45 -10.62 7.17
CA THR A 12 0.63 -12.05 7.39
C THR A 12 2.10 -12.46 7.26
N SER A 13 2.48 -13.55 7.94
CA SER A 13 3.78 -14.21 7.77
C SER A 13 3.80 -15.21 6.61
N ASP A 14 2.67 -15.44 5.94
CA ASP A 14 2.48 -16.53 4.99
C ASP A 14 2.18 -16.00 3.57
N GLN A 15 3.19 -16.08 2.71
CA GLN A 15 3.11 -15.68 1.30
C GLN A 15 1.96 -16.37 0.55
N GLN A 16 1.63 -17.61 0.94
CA GLN A 16 0.62 -18.41 0.26
C GLN A 16 -0.78 -17.82 0.42
N LYS A 17 -1.07 -17.08 1.50
CA LYS A 17 -2.37 -16.42 1.69
C LYS A 17 -2.65 -15.35 0.66
N ALA A 18 -1.64 -14.57 0.25
CA ALA A 18 -1.80 -13.58 -0.81
C ALA A 18 -1.99 -14.28 -2.19
N VAL A 19 -1.30 -15.40 -2.42
CA VAL A 19 -1.51 -16.22 -3.63
C VAL A 19 -2.95 -16.74 -3.70
N GLU A 20 -3.46 -17.28 -2.60
CA GLU A 20 -4.84 -17.78 -2.50
C GLU A 20 -5.86 -16.67 -2.68
N LEU A 21 -5.63 -15.49 -2.10
CA LEU A 21 -6.48 -14.32 -2.25
C LEU A 21 -6.59 -13.87 -3.72
N ILE A 22 -5.48 -13.80 -4.43
CA ILE A 22 -5.46 -13.43 -5.85
C ILE A 22 -6.23 -14.47 -6.68
N ARG A 23 -6.00 -15.77 -6.46
CA ARG A 23 -6.71 -16.85 -7.18
C ARG A 23 -8.20 -16.86 -6.89
N ALA A 24 -8.59 -16.79 -5.62
CA ALA A 24 -9.98 -16.84 -5.20
C ALA A 24 -10.79 -15.64 -5.72
N SER A 25 -10.14 -14.48 -5.88
CA SER A 25 -10.73 -13.28 -6.46
C SER A 25 -10.76 -13.27 -8.01
N ASN A 26 -10.35 -14.38 -8.65
CA ASN A 26 -10.25 -14.53 -10.10
C ASN A 26 -9.36 -13.44 -10.75
N ASN A 27 -8.28 -13.09 -10.07
CA ASN A 27 -7.29 -12.14 -10.54
C ASN A 27 -5.97 -12.84 -10.88
N LYS A 28 -5.13 -12.12 -11.60
CA LYS A 28 -3.73 -12.49 -11.84
C LYS A 28 -2.83 -11.47 -11.16
N GLY A 29 -1.61 -11.83 -10.82
CA GLY A 29 -0.77 -10.95 -10.04
C GLY A 29 0.60 -11.48 -9.73
N PHE A 30 1.27 -10.75 -8.86
CA PHE A 30 2.61 -11.03 -8.39
C PHE A 30 2.62 -10.91 -6.87
N VAL A 31 3.23 -11.87 -6.20
CA VAL A 31 3.30 -11.92 -4.74
C VAL A 31 4.76 -11.95 -4.31
N PHE A 32 5.14 -10.97 -3.50
CA PHE A 32 6.50 -10.82 -2.98
C PHE A 32 6.71 -11.68 -1.73
N PRO A 33 7.97 -11.99 -1.37
CA PRO A 33 8.27 -12.59 -0.09
C PRO A 33 7.75 -11.74 1.06
N GLU A 34 7.46 -12.40 2.17
CA GLU A 34 7.11 -11.70 3.39
C GLU A 34 8.28 -10.84 3.90
N SER A 35 7.94 -9.68 4.45
CA SER A 35 8.85 -8.82 5.20
C SER A 35 8.09 -8.02 6.25
N ASN A 36 8.62 -7.98 7.48
CA ASN A 36 8.09 -7.20 8.60
C ASN A 36 6.61 -7.47 8.94
N GLY A 37 6.15 -8.72 8.75
CA GLY A 37 4.77 -9.13 8.96
C GLY A 37 3.82 -8.74 7.82
N TRP A 38 4.36 -8.30 6.67
CA TRP A 38 3.60 -7.92 5.49
C TRP A 38 3.98 -8.78 4.29
N VAL A 39 2.97 -9.22 3.54
CA VAL A 39 3.15 -9.78 2.20
C VAL A 39 2.63 -8.77 1.20
N THR A 40 3.54 -8.23 0.40
CA THR A 40 3.19 -7.31 -0.69
C THR A 40 2.75 -8.08 -1.91
N PHE A 41 1.72 -7.59 -2.60
CA PHE A 41 1.29 -8.16 -3.87
C PHE A 41 0.68 -7.10 -4.80
N ILE A 42 0.70 -7.41 -6.08
CA ILE A 42 0.09 -6.60 -7.14
C ILE A 42 -0.93 -7.45 -7.87
N VAL A 43 -2.04 -6.83 -8.25
CA VAL A 43 -3.02 -7.41 -9.16
C VAL A 43 -2.86 -6.79 -10.55
N LYS A 44 -2.75 -7.63 -11.59
CA LYS A 44 -2.66 -7.19 -12.99
C LYS A 44 -3.93 -6.42 -13.40
N GLY A 45 -3.76 -5.39 -14.23
CA GLY A 45 -4.82 -4.48 -14.70
C GLY A 45 -4.60 -3.05 -14.20
N PRO A 46 -5.61 -2.16 -14.26
CA PRO A 46 -5.50 -0.80 -13.73
C PRO A 46 -4.88 -0.73 -12.33
N ALA A 47 -3.77 0.01 -12.21
CA ALA A 47 -2.92 0.03 -11.02
C ALA A 47 -3.63 0.65 -9.80
N PHE A 48 -4.34 1.76 -9.99
CA PHE A 48 -4.84 2.60 -8.88
C PHE A 48 -6.22 2.21 -8.34
N GLY A 49 -6.91 1.29 -9.01
CA GLY A 49 -8.26 0.88 -8.63
C GLY A 49 -8.25 -0.19 -7.53
N ILE A 50 -8.81 0.13 -6.37
CA ILE A 50 -9.07 -0.86 -5.31
C ILE A 50 -10.01 -1.95 -5.87
N ARG A 51 -9.53 -3.19 -5.89
CA ARG A 51 -10.27 -4.34 -6.44
C ARG A 51 -11.26 -4.84 -5.42
N LYS A 52 -12.55 -4.57 -5.65
CA LYS A 52 -13.63 -5.08 -4.80
C LYS A 52 -13.55 -6.59 -4.52
N ALA A 53 -13.17 -7.38 -5.53
CA ALA A 53 -13.02 -8.82 -5.40
C ALA A 53 -11.88 -9.25 -4.45
N ILE A 54 -10.79 -8.47 -4.38
CA ILE A 54 -9.71 -8.69 -3.41
C ILE A 54 -10.20 -8.34 -2.01
N VAL A 55 -10.81 -7.15 -1.85
CA VAL A 55 -11.32 -6.69 -0.55
C VAL A 55 -12.38 -7.67 -0.01
N SER A 56 -13.33 -8.12 -0.82
CA SER A 56 -14.40 -9.03 -0.38
C SER A 56 -13.92 -10.41 0.09
N LEU A 57 -12.70 -10.80 -0.27
CA LEU A 57 -12.09 -12.09 0.09
C LEU A 57 -10.88 -11.93 1.00
N ASN A 58 -10.55 -10.71 1.40
CA ASN A 58 -9.43 -10.41 2.28
C ASN A 58 -9.59 -11.13 3.63
N PRO A 59 -8.62 -11.94 4.06
CA PRO A 59 -8.74 -12.75 5.27
C PRO A 59 -8.42 -12.00 6.58
N GLY A 60 -7.94 -10.74 6.53
CA GLY A 60 -7.50 -10.01 7.73
C GLY A 60 -7.23 -8.54 7.46
N LEU A 61 -6.14 -8.00 8.02
CA LEU A 61 -5.75 -6.61 7.76
C LEU A 61 -5.02 -6.49 6.41
N LEU A 62 -5.56 -5.65 5.54
CA LEU A 62 -5.02 -5.34 4.22
C LEU A 62 -4.84 -3.84 4.07
N VAL A 63 -3.69 -3.45 3.53
CA VAL A 63 -3.40 -2.07 3.15
C VAL A 63 -3.36 -1.98 1.63
N HIS A 64 -4.04 -0.99 1.05
CA HIS A 64 -3.80 -0.58 -0.32
C HIS A 64 -3.01 0.73 -0.30
N TYR A 65 -1.85 0.71 -0.93
CA TYR A 65 -0.94 1.83 -1.05
C TYR A 65 -0.87 2.29 -2.50
N SER A 66 -1.01 3.59 -2.73
CA SER A 66 -0.77 4.17 -4.05
C SER A 66 -0.07 5.52 -3.95
N TYR A 67 0.90 5.75 -4.83
CA TYR A 67 1.64 6.99 -4.97
C TYR A 67 1.84 7.31 -6.44
N MET A 68 1.63 8.57 -6.79
CA MET A 68 1.86 9.14 -8.11
C MET A 68 2.54 10.49 -7.89
N GLU A 69 3.80 10.61 -8.30
CA GLU A 69 4.65 11.77 -8.01
C GLU A 69 3.98 13.12 -8.35
N ASP A 70 3.32 13.18 -9.51
CA ASP A 70 2.69 14.41 -10.01
C ASP A 70 1.20 14.54 -9.67
N HIS A 71 0.59 13.56 -8.97
CA HIS A 71 -0.85 13.53 -8.75
C HIS A 71 -1.28 13.40 -7.30
N GLY A 72 -0.59 12.62 -6.47
CA GLY A 72 -1.07 12.35 -5.14
C GLY A 72 -0.63 11.03 -4.53
N TRP A 73 -1.14 10.75 -3.34
CA TRP A 73 -1.03 9.43 -2.71
C TRP A 73 -2.25 9.09 -1.89
N ALA A 74 -2.46 7.80 -1.69
CA ALA A 74 -3.52 7.29 -0.86
C ALA A 74 -3.06 6.05 -0.10
N LEU A 75 -3.69 5.87 1.06
CA LEU A 75 -3.46 4.76 1.97
C LEU A 75 -4.81 4.34 2.55
N SER A 76 -5.27 3.16 2.16
CA SER A 76 -6.55 2.61 2.62
C SER A 76 -6.34 1.32 3.39
N PHE A 77 -6.98 1.21 4.55
CA PHE A 77 -6.94 0.06 5.43
C PHE A 77 -8.26 -0.69 5.39
N PHE A 78 -8.17 -2.01 5.30
CA PHE A 78 -9.31 -2.91 5.31
C PHE A 78 -9.12 -3.97 6.39
N GLU A 79 -10.12 -4.16 7.22
CA GLU A 79 -10.24 -5.35 8.07
C GLU A 79 -11.28 -6.25 7.41
N LYS A 80 -10.81 -7.38 6.87
CA LYS A 80 -11.60 -8.26 6.02
C LYS A 80 -12.19 -7.48 4.84
N ASP A 81 -13.51 -7.52 4.65
CA ASP A 81 -14.24 -6.89 3.55
C ASP A 81 -14.64 -5.43 3.82
N THR A 82 -14.27 -4.88 4.98
CA THR A 82 -14.69 -3.55 5.41
C THR A 82 -13.51 -2.58 5.37
N MET A 83 -13.68 -1.44 4.71
CA MET A 83 -12.74 -0.32 4.81
C MET A 83 -12.89 0.32 6.19
N ILE A 84 -11.79 0.37 6.95
CA ILE A 84 -11.80 0.87 8.34
C ILE A 84 -11.11 2.23 8.49
N SER A 85 -10.27 2.62 7.53
CA SER A 85 -9.58 3.90 7.54
C SER A 85 -9.07 4.21 6.14
N THR A 86 -9.14 5.47 5.71
CA THR A 86 -8.58 5.89 4.43
C THR A 86 -8.02 7.30 4.50
N TYR A 87 -6.86 7.49 3.89
CA TYR A 87 -6.25 8.79 3.65
C TYR A 87 -6.06 8.96 2.14
N LYS A 88 -6.36 10.15 1.64
CA LYS A 88 -6.05 10.53 0.26
C LYS A 88 -5.56 11.98 0.20
N CYS A 89 -4.50 12.19 -0.56
CA CYS A 89 -3.96 13.49 -0.88
C CYS A 89 -3.81 13.59 -2.40
N ASP A 90 -4.38 14.61 -2.99
CA ASP A 90 -4.31 14.93 -4.42
C ASP A 90 -3.70 16.31 -4.58
N TRP A 91 -2.79 16.48 -5.53
CA TRP A 91 -2.18 17.76 -5.88
C TRP A 91 -2.10 17.98 -7.39
N THR A 92 -2.95 17.29 -8.16
CA THR A 92 -2.96 17.39 -9.63
C THR A 92 -3.30 18.80 -10.11
N GLU A 93 -4.28 19.45 -9.48
CA GLU A 93 -4.72 20.82 -9.80
C GLU A 93 -4.52 21.75 -8.59
N GLU A 94 -5.10 21.35 -7.45
CA GLU A 94 -4.97 22.02 -6.16
C GLU A 94 -4.68 20.96 -5.09
N LEU A 95 -4.04 21.37 -3.98
CA LEU A 95 -3.79 20.47 -2.86
C LEU A 95 -5.11 20.18 -2.12
N ILE A 96 -5.57 18.93 -2.20
CA ILE A 96 -6.76 18.42 -1.52
C ILE A 96 -6.35 17.25 -0.64
N ILE A 97 -6.59 17.36 0.67
CA ILE A 97 -6.35 16.29 1.64
C ILE A 97 -7.70 15.82 2.19
N GLU A 98 -8.06 14.57 1.90
CA GLU A 98 -9.23 13.87 2.39
C GLU A 98 -8.81 12.92 3.53
N LYS A 99 -9.12 13.29 4.77
CA LYS A 99 -8.76 12.53 5.98
C LYS A 99 -9.88 12.41 7.03
N ASP A 100 -11.13 12.69 6.65
CA ASP A 100 -12.28 12.65 7.58
C ASP A 100 -12.55 11.24 8.12
N GLU A 101 -12.32 10.22 7.28
CA GLU A 101 -12.43 8.80 7.65
C GLU A 101 -11.09 8.19 8.05
N PHE A 102 -10.05 9.02 8.26
CA PHE A 102 -8.72 8.55 8.55
C PHE A 102 -8.50 8.35 10.05
N ASP A 103 -8.31 7.09 10.45
CA ASP A 103 -7.93 6.74 11.81
C ASP A 103 -6.40 6.83 12.00
N ILE A 104 -5.95 7.96 12.53
CA ILE A 104 -4.53 8.18 12.87
C ILE A 104 -4.07 7.31 14.05
N VAL A 105 -4.97 6.90 14.95
CA VAL A 105 -4.61 6.05 16.09
C VAL A 105 -4.25 4.66 15.57
N LEU A 106 -5.04 4.10 14.64
CA LEU A 106 -4.72 2.87 13.94
C LEU A 106 -3.34 2.92 13.28
N LEU A 107 -3.03 4.00 12.53
CA LEU A 107 -1.72 4.15 11.90
C LEU A 107 -0.60 4.18 12.94
N LYS A 108 -0.73 4.96 14.01
CA LYS A 108 0.25 5.02 15.12
C LYS A 108 0.48 3.65 15.74
N GLU A 109 -0.58 2.89 16.02
CA GLU A 109 -0.48 1.55 16.59
C GLU A 109 0.27 0.58 15.67
N LEU A 110 0.00 0.62 14.36
CA LEU A 110 0.69 -0.23 13.39
C LEU A 110 2.18 0.13 13.27
N ILE A 111 2.52 1.41 13.27
CA ILE A 111 3.91 1.89 13.26
C ILE A 111 4.66 1.46 14.53
N ILE A 112 4.04 1.60 15.70
CA ILE A 112 4.63 1.20 16.99
C ILE A 112 4.85 -0.32 17.03
N LYS A 113 3.92 -1.12 16.48
CA LYS A 113 4.08 -2.59 16.37
C LYS A 113 5.29 -2.99 15.53
N GLN A 114 5.72 -2.16 14.59
CA GLN A 114 6.96 -2.35 13.81
C GLN A 114 8.21 -1.90 14.57
N GLY A 115 8.06 -1.34 15.77
CA GLY A 115 9.16 -0.76 16.55
C GLY A 115 9.62 0.61 16.04
N ASN A 116 8.84 1.25 15.15
CA ASN A 116 9.16 2.54 14.56
C ASN A 116 8.62 3.71 15.39
N SER A 117 9.28 4.88 15.30
CA SER A 117 8.81 6.12 15.92
C SER A 117 7.61 6.72 15.17
N ILE A 118 6.68 7.33 15.91
CA ILE A 118 5.55 8.10 15.36
C ILE A 118 5.86 9.59 15.16
N GLU A 119 7.12 10.00 15.38
CA GLU A 119 7.58 11.37 15.12
C GLU A 119 7.38 11.75 13.64
N ASP A 120 6.98 13.01 13.43
CA ASP A 120 6.65 13.64 12.14
C ASP A 120 5.53 12.96 11.33
N LEU A 121 4.81 12.00 11.92
CA LEU A 121 3.68 11.33 11.29
C LEU A 121 2.58 12.31 10.86
N GLU A 122 2.19 13.21 11.76
CA GLU A 122 1.14 14.21 11.47
C GLU A 122 1.58 15.20 10.40
N LYS A 123 2.86 15.59 10.40
CA LYS A 123 3.43 16.45 9.36
C LYS A 123 3.43 15.75 8.00
N ALA A 124 3.78 14.47 7.93
CA ALA A 124 3.74 13.73 6.67
C ALA A 124 2.32 13.58 6.09
N LEU A 125 1.29 13.65 6.93
CA LEU A 125 -0.12 13.67 6.53
C LEU A 125 -0.65 15.09 6.23
N ASP A 126 0.18 16.11 6.45
CA ASP A 126 -0.09 17.51 6.15
C ASP A 126 1.04 18.06 5.26
N LEU A 127 0.88 17.88 3.94
CA LEU A 127 1.94 18.12 2.95
C LEU A 127 2.58 19.53 3.07
N ALA A 128 1.83 20.52 3.57
CA ALA A 128 2.34 21.87 3.77
C ALA A 128 3.42 21.97 4.88
N GLU A 129 3.41 21.06 5.85
CA GLU A 129 4.33 21.03 6.99
C GLU A 129 5.45 20.00 6.82
N TYR A 130 5.35 19.11 5.84
CA TYR A 130 6.33 18.07 5.60
C TYR A 130 7.56 18.61 4.86
N VAL A 131 8.73 18.46 5.48
CA VAL A 131 10.04 18.95 4.97
C VAL A 131 11.06 17.84 4.76
N GLY A 132 10.60 16.58 4.69
CA GLY A 132 11.48 15.42 4.51
C GLY A 132 12.05 15.33 3.09
N GLU A 133 13.17 14.63 2.94
CA GLU A 133 13.83 14.41 1.63
C GLU A 133 13.07 13.38 0.78
N GLU A 134 12.47 12.36 1.40
CA GLU A 134 11.66 11.35 0.71
C GLU A 134 10.19 11.80 0.61
N PRO A 135 9.42 11.36 -0.41
CA PRO A 135 7.99 11.63 -0.48
C PRO A 135 7.26 11.20 0.81
N PRO A 136 6.21 11.92 1.26
CA PRO A 136 5.48 11.56 2.48
C PRO A 136 4.89 10.14 2.40
N ALA A 137 4.48 9.70 1.21
CA ALA A 137 4.01 8.33 0.99
C ALA A 137 5.08 7.28 1.37
N TYR A 138 6.36 7.59 1.11
CA TYR A 138 7.50 6.66 1.29
C TYR A 138 7.87 6.62 2.75
N PHE A 139 7.94 7.80 3.37
CA PHE A 139 8.08 7.96 4.80
C PHE A 139 7.04 7.16 5.59
N ILE A 140 5.76 7.23 5.20
CA ILE A 140 4.68 6.49 5.85
C ILE A 140 4.78 4.98 5.59
N ALA A 141 5.05 4.56 4.36
CA ALA A 141 5.24 3.14 4.02
C ALA A 141 6.41 2.52 4.80
N ASN A 142 7.53 3.23 4.89
CA ASN A 142 8.70 2.83 5.66
C ASN A 142 8.38 2.71 7.16
N LYS A 143 7.67 3.67 7.76
CA LYS A 143 7.22 3.59 9.16
C LYS A 143 6.27 2.42 9.41
N LEU A 144 5.43 2.06 8.44
CA LEU A 144 4.54 0.90 8.49
C LEU A 144 5.28 -0.44 8.31
N GLY A 145 6.57 -0.41 7.96
CA GLY A 145 7.36 -1.59 7.66
C GLY A 145 7.03 -2.22 6.30
N LEU A 146 6.31 -1.51 5.43
CA LEU A 146 5.96 -2.01 4.10
C LEU A 146 7.25 -2.20 3.29
N SER A 147 7.34 -3.33 2.58
CA SER A 147 8.41 -3.58 1.61
C SER A 147 7.83 -3.64 0.20
N TYR A 148 8.68 -3.44 -0.81
CA TYR A 148 8.27 -3.53 -2.21
C TYR A 148 7.13 -2.53 -2.56
N PHE A 149 7.32 -1.25 -2.29
CA PHE A 149 6.31 -0.22 -2.64
C PHE A 149 6.86 0.86 -3.59
N GLU A 150 8.18 1.03 -3.67
CA GLU A 150 8.81 2.04 -4.52
C GLU A 150 8.83 1.59 -5.99
N TRP A 151 8.53 2.51 -6.92
CA TRP A 151 8.49 2.22 -8.35
C TRP A 151 7.74 0.93 -8.71
N LEU A 152 6.65 0.61 -7.98
CA LEU A 152 6.01 -0.70 -8.08
C LEU A 152 4.52 -0.62 -8.38
N SER A 153 4.14 -1.04 -9.59
CA SER A 153 2.76 -1.14 -10.06
C SER A 153 2.62 -2.26 -11.09
N ALA A 154 1.38 -2.57 -11.46
CA ALA A 154 1.10 -3.52 -12.54
C ALA A 154 1.68 -3.09 -13.90
N ASP A 155 1.88 -1.78 -14.10
CA ASP A 155 2.34 -1.20 -15.36
C ASP A 155 3.87 -1.22 -15.50
N ASN A 156 4.62 -1.31 -14.39
CA ASN A 156 6.10 -1.23 -14.41
C ASN A 156 6.83 -2.49 -13.88
N ILE A 157 6.13 -3.46 -13.28
CA ILE A 157 6.76 -4.70 -12.76
C ILE A 157 7.33 -5.61 -13.87
N GLY A 158 6.88 -5.44 -15.11
CA GLY A 158 7.30 -6.27 -16.24
C GLY A 158 6.89 -7.74 -16.06
N ASP A 159 7.82 -8.66 -16.33
CA ASP A 159 7.62 -10.09 -16.10
C ASP A 159 7.97 -10.55 -14.67
N GLY A 160 8.41 -9.62 -13.82
CA GLY A 160 8.80 -9.89 -12.44
C GLY A 160 10.15 -10.60 -12.27
N SER A 161 10.90 -10.88 -13.36
CA SER A 161 12.15 -11.64 -13.32
C SER A 161 13.28 -11.00 -12.51
N TYR A 162 13.22 -9.68 -12.31
CA TYR A 162 14.16 -8.93 -11.48
C TYR A 162 14.02 -9.21 -9.97
N TYR A 163 12.87 -9.72 -9.54
CA TYR A 163 12.56 -9.92 -8.12
C TYR A 163 12.84 -11.37 -7.70
N LYS A 164 13.69 -11.53 -6.69
CA LYS A 164 13.99 -12.84 -6.11
C LYS A 164 12.77 -13.36 -5.33
N ASN A 165 12.49 -14.66 -5.47
CA ASN A 165 11.44 -15.37 -4.74
C ASN A 165 10.02 -14.79 -4.95
N LEU A 166 9.81 -14.09 -6.06
CA LEU A 166 8.50 -13.64 -6.50
C LEU A 166 7.65 -14.84 -6.96
N VAL A 167 6.39 -14.89 -6.55
CA VAL A 167 5.42 -15.87 -7.04
C VAL A 167 4.49 -15.21 -8.04
N ILE A 168 4.41 -15.77 -9.24
CA ILE A 168 3.47 -15.35 -10.27
C ILE A 168 2.16 -16.13 -10.10
N VAL A 169 1.04 -15.40 -10.09
CA VAL A 169 -0.30 -15.96 -10.02
C VAL A 169 -1.01 -15.70 -11.34
N ASP A 170 -1.31 -16.77 -12.07
CA ASP A 170 -1.94 -16.74 -13.40
C ASP A 170 -3.35 -17.34 -13.43
#